data_AF-A0A954DHM7-F1
#
_entry.id   AF-A0A954DHM7-F1
#
_cell.length_a   1.000
_cell.length_b   1.000
_cell.length_c   1.000
_cell.angle_alpha   90.00
_cell.angle_beta   90.00
_cell.angle_gamma   90.00
#
_symmetry.space_group_name_H-M   'P 1'
#
loop_
_entity.id
_entity.type
_entity.pdbx_description
1 polymer ?
#
loop_
_entity_poly.entity_id
_entity_poly.type
_entity_poly.pdbx_seq_one_letter_code
_entity_poly.pdbx_strand_id
1 'polypeptide(L)'
;TPDWSYAPASVKRGAIDGTKVTIIDQNNNGRFDDYGEDALVVGVGKTASFLSKVVSVKGKLFSVTLASNGSTLSYAPYEGPTSKVDFEVLTKGKVLAAVLKSTDGTLSFDVSKSDGEIASIPTAEYVVHSGLLSFGGNTVSVRTGRSKPFALEQDKTTELRFGGPVAVEFAYEVKGDKWHFSPFDIWYYGRSGEEYFDWQPLGKSPRIAIWDGQKKKKITEVVFPPNC
;
A
#
# COMPACT_ATOMS: atom_id res chain seq x y z
N THR A 1 -28.64 -24.48 5.11
CA THR A 1 -28.11 -23.31 5.83
C THR A 1 -26.62 -23.29 5.59
N PRO A 2 -26.02 -22.18 5.11
CA PRO A 2 -24.56 -22.08 5.08
C PRO A 2 -24.07 -22.02 6.52
N ASP A 3 -23.20 -22.94 6.89
CA ASP A 3 -22.57 -23.01 8.21
C ASP A 3 -21.40 -22.02 8.21
N TRP A 4 -21.64 -20.80 8.69
CA TRP A 4 -20.59 -19.80 8.83
C TRP A 4 -19.83 -20.10 10.13
N SER A 5 -18.63 -20.66 10.03
CA SER A 5 -17.71 -20.75 11.16
C SER A 5 -16.78 -19.54 11.19
N TYR A 6 -16.77 -18.83 12.32
CA TYR A 6 -15.77 -17.80 12.59
C TYR A 6 -14.56 -18.47 13.20
N ALA A 7 -13.43 -18.44 12.51
CA ALA A 7 -12.16 -18.78 13.11
C ALA A 7 -11.44 -17.47 13.47
N PRO A 8 -11.11 -17.25 14.76
CA PRO A 8 -10.43 -16.03 15.17
C PRO A 8 -9.03 -16.00 14.57
N ALA A 9 -8.68 -14.89 13.92
CA ALA A 9 -7.31 -14.64 13.47
C ALA A 9 -6.34 -14.88 14.64
N SER A 10 -5.38 -15.78 14.41
CA SER A 10 -4.43 -16.16 15.46
C SER A 10 -3.24 -15.21 15.43
N VAL A 11 -2.80 -14.78 16.62
CA VAL A 11 -1.74 -13.77 16.76
C VAL A 11 -0.58 -14.34 17.55
N LYS A 12 0.64 -14.14 17.05
CA LYS A 12 1.89 -14.42 17.77
C LYS A 12 2.66 -13.13 17.98
N ARG A 13 3.35 -13.06 19.11
CA ARG A 13 4.18 -11.90 19.48
C ARG A 13 5.58 -12.39 19.79
N GLY A 14 6.55 -11.64 19.33
CA GLY A 14 7.97 -11.88 19.58
C GLY A 14 8.73 -10.56 19.66
N ALA A 15 10.05 -10.66 19.57
CA ALA A 15 10.91 -9.49 19.44
C ALA A 15 12.09 -9.79 18.50
N ILE A 16 12.50 -8.77 17.76
CA ILE A 16 13.72 -8.76 16.96
C ILE A 16 14.56 -7.58 17.46
N ASP A 17 15.78 -7.83 17.91
CA ASP A 17 16.69 -6.82 18.46
C ASP A 17 16.00 -5.93 19.52
N GLY A 18 15.30 -6.59 20.46
CA GLY A 18 14.52 -5.94 21.53
C GLY A 18 13.28 -5.18 21.08
N THR A 19 12.98 -5.12 19.78
CA THR A 19 11.79 -4.45 19.24
C THR A 19 10.67 -5.46 19.07
N LYS A 20 9.51 -5.17 19.66
CA LYS A 20 8.32 -6.04 19.56
C LYS A 20 7.93 -6.24 18.10
N VAL A 21 7.55 -7.47 17.77
CA VAL A 21 6.91 -7.81 16.49
C VAL A 21 5.63 -8.58 16.76
N THR A 22 4.61 -8.33 15.96
CA THR A 22 3.34 -9.06 15.98
C THR A 22 3.12 -9.70 14.62
N ILE A 23 2.94 -11.01 14.60
CA ILE A 23 2.57 -11.79 13.41
C ILE A 23 1.10 -12.18 13.54
N ILE A 24 0.35 -12.03 12.47
CA ILE A 24 -1.07 -12.31 12.38
C ILE A 24 -1.26 -13.31 11.24
N ASP A 25 -1.79 -14.48 11.57
CA ASP A 25 -2.25 -15.47 10.58
C ASP A 25 -3.46 -14.87 9.86
N GLN A 26 -3.19 -14.30 8.68
CA GLN A 26 -4.17 -13.47 7.97
C GLN A 26 -5.10 -14.32 7.11
N ASN A 27 -4.61 -15.44 6.59
CA ASN A 27 -5.39 -16.39 5.80
C ASN A 27 -6.10 -17.43 6.69
N ASN A 28 -5.80 -17.43 7.99
CA ASN A 28 -6.37 -18.28 9.02
C ASN A 28 -6.20 -19.78 8.71
N ASN A 29 -5.00 -20.18 8.26
CA ASN A 29 -4.69 -21.58 7.97
C ASN A 29 -3.94 -22.28 9.13
N GLY A 30 -3.70 -21.59 10.24
CA GLY A 30 -3.01 -22.10 11.42
C GLY A 30 -1.48 -22.11 11.29
N ARG A 31 -0.93 -21.53 10.22
CA ARG A 31 0.50 -21.34 10.00
C ARG A 31 0.89 -19.87 10.26
N PHE A 32 2.17 -19.68 10.53
CA PHE A 32 2.77 -18.36 10.83
C PHE A 32 4.05 -18.12 10.01
N ASP A 33 4.31 -18.99 9.02
CA ASP A 33 5.46 -18.93 8.13
C ASP A 33 5.05 -18.67 6.68
N ASP A 34 3.83 -18.19 6.44
CA ASP A 34 3.34 -17.82 5.11
C ASP A 34 3.83 -16.43 4.73
N TYR A 35 5.12 -16.36 4.35
CA TYR A 35 5.73 -15.13 3.86
C TYR A 35 4.97 -14.57 2.66
N GLY A 36 4.68 -13.28 2.71
CA GLY A 36 3.90 -12.58 1.70
C GLY A 36 2.39 -12.63 1.91
N GLU A 37 1.88 -13.46 2.82
CA GLU A 37 0.44 -13.62 3.05
C GLU A 37 0.04 -13.20 4.47
N ASP A 38 0.75 -13.69 5.47
CA ASP A 38 0.53 -13.28 6.86
C ASP A 38 0.87 -11.81 7.07
N ALA A 39 0.30 -11.17 8.09
CA ALA A 39 0.61 -9.79 8.43
C ALA A 39 1.70 -9.70 9.50
N LEU A 40 2.56 -8.69 9.36
CA LEU A 40 3.62 -8.35 10.29
C LEU A 40 3.51 -6.89 10.71
N VAL A 41 3.49 -6.66 12.02
CA VAL A 41 3.63 -5.33 12.63
C VAL A 41 4.95 -5.26 13.38
N VAL A 42 5.78 -4.29 13.03
CA VAL A 42 7.05 -4.00 13.72
C VAL A 42 6.87 -2.80 14.66
N GLY A 43 7.25 -2.98 15.92
CA GLY A 43 7.15 -1.99 16.99
C GLY A 43 5.72 -1.80 17.51
N VAL A 44 5.38 -0.55 17.86
CA VAL A 44 4.06 -0.15 18.37
C VAL A 44 3.21 0.58 17.32
N GLY A 45 3.64 0.54 16.06
CA GLY A 45 2.97 1.20 14.96
C GLY A 45 1.58 0.60 14.68
N LYS A 46 0.75 1.39 13.98
CA LYS A 46 -0.61 0.98 13.59
C LYS A 46 -0.70 0.41 12.18
N THR A 47 0.43 0.30 11.49
CA THR A 47 0.50 -0.25 10.13
C THR A 47 1.16 -1.62 10.16
N ALA A 48 0.58 -2.54 9.39
CA ALA A 48 1.15 -3.83 9.09
C ALA A 48 1.66 -3.85 7.64
N SER A 49 2.79 -4.52 7.43
CA SER A 49 3.19 -5.04 6.12
C SER A 49 2.85 -6.53 6.06
N PHE A 50 3.13 -7.18 4.95
CA PHE A 50 3.13 -8.65 4.94
C PHE A 50 4.34 -9.17 5.72
N LEU A 51 4.22 -10.40 6.23
CA LEU A 51 5.30 -11.17 6.80
C LEU A 51 6.37 -11.34 5.73
N SER A 52 7.57 -10.86 6.04
CA SER A 52 8.69 -10.85 5.12
C SER A 52 9.81 -11.71 5.64
N LYS A 53 10.56 -12.36 4.73
CA LYS A 53 11.81 -13.05 5.07
C LYS A 53 12.89 -12.11 5.60
N VAL A 54 12.77 -10.81 5.33
CA VAL A 54 13.68 -9.78 5.84
C VAL A 54 12.86 -8.67 6.48
N VAL A 55 13.20 -8.31 7.72
CA VAL A 55 12.46 -7.31 8.50
C VAL A 55 13.37 -6.12 8.81
N SER A 56 12.86 -4.91 8.57
CA SER A 56 13.53 -3.67 9.01
C SER A 56 13.12 -3.31 10.44
N VAL A 57 14.11 -3.20 11.32
CA VAL A 57 13.94 -2.83 12.73
C VAL A 57 14.90 -1.68 13.03
N LYS A 58 14.36 -0.49 13.30
CA LYS A 58 15.14 0.73 13.59
C LYS A 58 16.22 1.00 12.52
N GLY A 59 15.86 0.81 11.24
CA GLY A 59 16.75 1.01 10.09
C GLY A 59 17.74 -0.13 9.81
N LYS A 60 17.80 -1.16 10.66
CA LYS A 60 18.62 -2.36 10.45
C LYS A 60 17.80 -3.49 9.86
N LEU A 61 18.38 -4.22 8.91
CA LEU A 61 17.73 -5.37 8.27
C LEU A 61 18.13 -6.68 8.94
N PHE A 62 17.15 -7.55 9.17
CA PHE A 62 17.33 -8.87 9.74
C PHE A 62 16.66 -9.92 8.87
N SER A 63 17.39 -10.98 8.51
CA SER A 63 16.79 -12.22 7.99
C SER A 63 16.02 -12.89 9.12
N VAL A 64 14.78 -13.32 8.87
CA VAL A 64 13.93 -13.97 9.88
C VAL A 64 13.50 -15.36 9.43
N THR A 65 13.31 -16.25 10.39
CA THR A 65 12.72 -17.57 10.16
C THR A 65 11.72 -17.87 11.26
N LEU A 66 10.53 -18.31 10.87
CA LEU A 66 9.47 -18.72 11.78
C LEU A 66 9.21 -20.22 11.65
N ALA A 67 8.99 -20.88 12.79
CA ALA A 67 8.37 -22.20 12.80
C ALA A 67 6.91 -22.07 12.32
N SER A 68 6.42 -23.04 11.55
CA SER A 68 5.05 -23.00 11.00
C SER A 68 3.97 -22.80 12.06
N ASN A 69 4.12 -23.37 13.25
CA ASN A 69 3.18 -23.20 14.36
C ASN A 69 3.39 -21.88 15.16
N GLY A 70 4.32 -21.02 14.74
CA GLY A 70 4.68 -19.76 15.41
C GLY A 70 5.33 -19.92 16.78
N SER A 71 5.84 -21.12 17.11
CA SER A 71 6.50 -21.38 18.42
C SER A 71 7.86 -20.72 18.56
N THR A 72 8.58 -20.56 17.44
CA THR A 72 9.93 -20.01 17.41
C THR A 72 10.04 -18.96 16.31
N LEU A 73 10.65 -17.83 16.66
CA LEU A 73 11.14 -16.82 15.74
C LEU A 73 12.64 -16.71 15.93
N SER A 74 13.41 -16.97 14.88
CA SER A 74 14.85 -16.78 14.84
C SER A 74 15.20 -15.66 13.86
N TYR A 75 16.28 -14.94 14.14
CA TYR A 75 16.74 -13.85 13.29
C TYR A 75 18.26 -13.72 13.31
N ALA A 76 18.81 -13.17 12.23
CA ALA A 76 20.22 -12.81 12.10
C ALA A 76 20.32 -11.51 11.28
N PRO A 77 21.41 -10.73 11.41
CA PRO A 77 21.66 -9.60 10.51
C PRO A 77 21.53 -10.01 9.03
N TYR A 78 20.87 -9.19 8.23
CA TYR A 78 20.81 -9.41 6.80
C TYR A 78 22.13 -8.99 6.14
N GLU A 79 22.78 -9.91 5.44
CA GLU A 79 24.07 -9.68 4.76
C GLU A 79 23.93 -9.61 3.23
N GLY A 80 22.70 -9.66 2.71
CA GLY A 80 22.46 -9.62 1.28
C GLY A 80 22.50 -8.20 0.69
N PRO A 81 22.38 -8.09 -0.64
CA PRO A 81 22.40 -6.81 -1.34
C PRO A 81 21.21 -5.92 -0.93
N THR A 82 21.49 -4.64 -0.71
CA THR A 82 20.49 -3.63 -0.34
C THR A 82 20.44 -2.49 -1.33
N SER A 83 19.29 -1.82 -1.36
CA SER A 83 19.01 -0.63 -2.11
C SER A 83 18.40 0.42 -1.19
N LYS A 84 18.40 1.66 -1.67
CA LYS A 84 17.85 2.81 -0.97
C LYS A 84 16.56 3.25 -1.65
N VAL A 85 15.51 3.48 -0.87
CA VAL A 85 14.25 4.03 -1.37
C VAL A 85 14.02 5.40 -0.77
N ASP A 86 13.96 6.38 -1.66
CA ASP A 86 13.48 7.72 -1.36
C ASP A 86 12.00 7.78 -1.77
N PHE A 87 11.10 7.71 -0.79
CA PHE A 87 9.67 7.67 -1.01
C PHE A 87 9.02 9.01 -0.66
N GLU A 88 8.24 9.56 -1.59
CA GLU A 88 7.48 10.79 -1.38
C GLU A 88 6.10 10.70 -2.03
N VAL A 89 5.11 11.31 -1.37
CA VAL A 89 3.79 11.55 -1.97
C VAL A 89 3.69 13.03 -2.33
N LEU A 90 3.62 13.32 -3.63
CA LEU A 90 3.58 14.67 -4.20
C LEU A 90 2.19 15.29 -4.11
N THR A 91 1.67 15.36 -2.90
CA THR A 91 0.39 15.96 -2.57
C THR A 91 0.48 16.64 -1.20
N LYS A 92 -0.56 17.40 -0.82
CA LYS A 92 -0.68 17.91 0.57
C LYS A 92 -1.11 16.84 1.58
N GLY A 93 -1.29 15.59 1.13
CA GLY A 93 -1.71 14.49 1.98
C GLY A 93 -0.57 13.96 2.83
N LYS A 94 -0.91 13.43 4.00
CA LYS A 94 0.01 12.68 4.86
C LYS A 94 -0.01 11.21 4.47
N VAL A 95 1.15 10.58 4.41
CA VAL A 95 1.26 9.13 4.24
C VAL A 95 1.00 8.47 5.58
N LEU A 96 -0.02 7.62 5.65
CA LEU A 96 -0.28 6.80 6.83
C LEU A 96 0.32 5.41 6.70
N ALA A 97 0.33 4.85 5.48
CA ALA A 97 0.92 3.56 5.14
C ALA A 97 1.35 3.54 3.67
N ALA A 98 2.43 2.85 3.34
CA ALA A 98 2.87 2.61 1.96
C ALA A 98 3.65 1.29 1.91
N VAL A 99 2.97 0.22 1.52
CA VAL A 99 3.53 -1.14 1.51
C VAL A 99 4.02 -1.50 0.12
N LEU A 100 5.31 -1.78 0.02
CA LEU A 100 5.93 -2.44 -1.12
C LEU A 100 5.90 -3.96 -0.89
N LYS A 101 5.69 -4.74 -1.96
CA LYS A 101 5.78 -6.20 -1.95
C LYS A 101 6.65 -6.64 -3.14
N SER A 102 7.58 -7.56 -2.93
CA SER A 102 8.38 -8.10 -4.03
C SER A 102 7.49 -8.93 -4.97
N THR A 103 7.86 -9.01 -6.24
CA THR A 103 7.08 -9.76 -7.24
C THR A 103 7.08 -11.27 -7.01
N ASP A 104 8.08 -11.80 -6.30
CA ASP A 104 8.11 -13.18 -5.80
C ASP A 104 7.27 -13.39 -4.51
N GLY A 105 6.72 -12.30 -3.96
CA GLY A 105 5.90 -12.28 -2.75
C GLY A 105 6.64 -12.44 -1.42
N THR A 106 7.95 -12.70 -1.40
CA THR A 106 8.66 -13.08 -0.17
C THR A 106 9.11 -11.90 0.70
N LEU A 107 9.10 -10.69 0.12
CA LEU A 107 9.55 -9.47 0.75
C LEU A 107 8.43 -8.43 0.83
N SER A 108 8.31 -7.75 1.97
CA SER A 108 7.34 -6.67 2.13
C SER A 108 7.79 -5.64 3.15
N PHE A 109 7.64 -4.36 2.80
CA PHE A 109 8.13 -3.24 3.61
C PHE A 109 7.13 -2.09 3.59
N ASP A 110 6.82 -1.55 4.76
CA ASP A 110 6.12 -0.27 4.90
C ASP A 110 7.13 0.89 4.85
N VAL A 111 7.14 1.62 3.75
CA VAL A 111 8.04 2.76 3.50
C VAL A 111 7.43 4.10 3.93
N SER A 112 6.24 4.11 4.54
CA SER A 112 5.62 5.37 5.02
C SER A 112 6.28 5.98 6.26
N LYS A 113 7.03 5.17 7.02
CA LYS A 113 7.60 5.54 8.33
C LYS A 113 8.99 6.14 8.23
N SER A 114 9.50 6.35 7.03
CA SER A 114 10.81 6.94 6.83
C SER A 114 10.69 8.45 7.08
N ASP A 115 10.91 8.86 8.34
CA ASP A 115 10.77 10.22 8.88
C ASP A 115 11.81 11.17 8.25
N GLY A 116 11.65 11.46 6.95
CA GLY A 116 12.63 12.19 6.14
C GLY A 116 13.90 11.39 5.79
N GLU A 117 13.97 10.12 6.19
CA GLU A 117 15.10 9.24 5.91
C GLU A 117 14.87 8.38 4.66
N ILE A 118 15.95 7.95 4.02
CA ILE A 118 15.92 7.00 2.91
C ILE A 118 15.85 5.59 3.51
N ALA A 119 14.83 4.82 3.14
CA ALA A 119 14.68 3.46 3.64
C ALA A 119 15.68 2.51 2.96
N SER A 120 16.46 1.76 3.76
CA SER A 120 17.27 0.66 3.24
C SER A 120 16.43 -0.61 3.19
N ILE A 121 16.31 -1.23 2.02
CA ILE A 121 15.57 -2.48 1.80
C ILE A 121 16.35 -3.42 0.86
N PRO A 122 16.12 -4.74 0.90
CA PRO A 122 16.79 -5.68 0.01
C PRO A 122 16.57 -5.35 -1.48
N THR A 123 17.55 -5.69 -2.31
CA THR A 123 17.36 -5.63 -3.77
C THR A 123 16.40 -6.73 -4.22
N ALA A 124 15.36 -6.35 -4.96
CA ALA A 124 14.46 -7.25 -5.67
C ALA A 124 13.65 -6.41 -6.68
N GLU A 125 12.76 -7.06 -7.41
CA GLU A 125 11.70 -6.37 -8.15
C GLU A 125 10.48 -6.22 -7.24
N TYR A 126 9.94 -5.01 -7.13
CA TYR A 126 8.84 -4.66 -6.25
C TYR A 126 7.66 -4.07 -6.99
N VAL A 127 6.49 -4.20 -6.38
CA VAL A 127 5.29 -3.44 -6.72
C VAL A 127 4.83 -2.63 -5.52
N VAL A 128 4.17 -1.52 -5.80
CA VAL A 128 3.32 -0.86 -4.82
C VAL A 128 2.14 -1.77 -4.57
N HIS A 129 2.02 -2.32 -3.36
CA HIS A 129 0.93 -3.24 -3.08
C HIS A 129 -0.29 -2.49 -2.53
N SER A 130 -0.10 -1.78 -1.42
CA SER A 130 -1.16 -1.07 -0.72
C SER A 130 -0.64 0.19 -0.05
N GLY A 131 -1.52 1.13 0.23
CA GLY A 131 -1.19 2.33 0.98
C GLY A 131 -2.43 3.02 1.52
N LEU A 132 -2.21 3.99 2.38
CA LEU A 132 -3.26 4.81 2.96
C LEU A 132 -2.74 6.23 3.10
N LEU A 133 -3.45 7.19 2.52
CA LEU A 133 -3.14 8.61 2.61
C LEU A 133 -4.24 9.34 3.37
N SER A 134 -3.88 10.41 4.07
CA SER A 134 -4.82 11.29 4.75
C SER A 134 -4.77 12.72 4.21
N PHE A 135 -5.95 13.29 3.95
CA PHE A 135 -6.13 14.62 3.38
C PHE A 135 -7.13 15.43 4.22
N GLY A 136 -6.62 16.26 5.14
CA GLY A 136 -7.47 17.24 5.84
C GLY A 136 -8.71 16.65 6.52
N GLY A 137 -8.58 15.47 7.13
CA GLY A 137 -9.69 14.73 7.76
C GLY A 137 -10.31 13.63 6.90
N ASN A 138 -9.92 13.54 5.62
CA ASN A 138 -10.29 12.43 4.75
C ASN A 138 -9.16 11.38 4.70
N THR A 139 -9.47 10.16 4.27
CA THR A 139 -8.49 9.15 3.88
C THR A 139 -8.78 8.59 2.50
N VAL A 140 -7.77 8.06 1.85
CA VAL A 140 -7.90 7.35 0.58
C VAL A 140 -6.93 6.18 0.56
N SER A 141 -7.43 5.04 0.13
CA SER A 141 -6.65 3.82 -0.03
C SER A 141 -5.90 3.85 -1.36
N VAL A 142 -4.70 3.28 -1.36
CA VAL A 142 -3.86 3.14 -2.55
C VAL A 142 -3.70 1.65 -2.83
N ARG A 143 -3.79 1.25 -4.09
CA ARG A 143 -3.44 -0.09 -4.57
C ARG A 143 -2.56 0.00 -5.82
N THR A 144 -1.99 -1.13 -6.25
CA THR A 144 -1.09 -1.20 -7.41
C THR A 144 -1.64 -0.49 -8.64
N GLY A 145 -2.93 -0.68 -8.95
CA GLY A 145 -3.55 -0.07 -10.12
C GLY A 145 -2.86 -0.53 -11.41
N ARG A 146 -2.31 0.43 -12.15
CA ARG A 146 -1.52 0.25 -13.37
C ARG A 146 -0.01 0.42 -13.14
N SER A 147 0.42 0.53 -11.88
CA SER A 147 1.84 0.64 -11.55
C SER A 147 2.59 -0.58 -12.08
N LYS A 148 3.67 -0.33 -12.80
CA LYS A 148 4.56 -1.40 -13.24
C LYS A 148 5.49 -1.80 -12.10
N PRO A 149 5.93 -3.07 -12.05
CA PRO A 149 7.03 -3.46 -11.20
C PRO A 149 8.28 -2.60 -11.46
N PHE A 150 9.06 -2.35 -10.42
CA PHE A 150 10.31 -1.61 -10.48
C PHE A 150 11.41 -2.37 -9.76
N ALA A 151 12.60 -2.37 -10.34
CA ALA A 151 13.77 -3.01 -9.75
C ALA A 151 14.44 -2.09 -8.74
N LEU A 152 14.81 -2.65 -7.60
CA LEU A 152 15.72 -2.05 -6.65
C LEU A 152 17.09 -2.67 -6.82
N GLU A 153 18.01 -1.86 -7.33
CA GLU A 153 19.37 -2.29 -7.64
C GLU A 153 20.32 -1.99 -6.49
N GLN A 154 21.37 -2.80 -6.38
CA GLN A 154 22.34 -2.72 -5.30
C GLN A 154 22.98 -1.33 -5.24
N ASP A 155 23.05 -0.76 -4.03
CA ASP A 155 23.70 0.51 -3.72
C ASP A 155 23.15 1.73 -4.49
N LYS A 156 22.01 1.57 -5.18
CA LYS A 156 21.29 2.66 -5.84
C LYS A 156 20.22 3.24 -4.93
N THR A 157 19.90 4.50 -5.17
CA THR A 157 18.71 5.15 -4.61
C THR A 157 17.63 5.18 -5.69
N THR A 158 16.48 4.57 -5.41
CA THR A 158 15.30 4.62 -6.26
C THR A 158 14.33 5.62 -5.69
N GLU A 159 13.99 6.62 -6.50
CA GLU A 159 12.95 7.59 -6.16
C GLU A 159 11.57 7.01 -6.48
N LEU A 160 10.72 6.93 -5.47
CA LEU A 160 9.33 6.54 -5.60
C LEU A 160 8.45 7.75 -5.29
N ARG A 161 7.79 8.26 -6.32
CA ARG A 161 6.91 9.42 -6.23
C ARG A 161 5.47 9.00 -6.51
N PHE A 162 4.61 9.03 -5.49
CA PHE A 162 3.17 8.87 -5.69
C PHE A 162 2.51 10.24 -5.78
N GLY A 163 1.26 10.24 -6.23
CA GLY A 163 0.39 11.40 -6.21
C GLY A 163 0.22 12.00 -7.59
N GLY A 164 0.17 13.32 -7.61
CA GLY A 164 -0.13 14.09 -8.81
C GLY A 164 0.96 14.02 -9.89
N PRO A 165 0.60 14.25 -11.16
CA PRO A 165 -0.76 14.51 -11.65
C PRO A 165 -1.64 13.26 -11.58
N VAL A 166 -2.89 13.43 -11.14
CA VAL A 166 -3.89 12.36 -11.08
C VAL A 166 -4.73 12.40 -12.35
N ALA A 167 -4.78 11.27 -13.05
CA ALA A 167 -5.74 11.02 -14.12
C ALA A 167 -7.02 10.44 -13.51
N VAL A 168 -8.17 10.96 -13.93
CA VAL A 168 -9.47 10.39 -13.55
C VAL A 168 -10.14 9.86 -14.80
N GLU A 169 -10.45 8.56 -14.75
CA GLU A 169 -11.14 7.84 -15.80
C GLU A 169 -12.50 7.43 -15.27
N PHE A 170 -13.51 7.47 -16.12
CA PHE A 170 -14.85 7.02 -15.73
C PHE A 170 -15.59 6.45 -16.94
N ALA A 171 -16.41 5.43 -16.70
CA ALA A 171 -17.34 4.94 -17.70
C ALA A 171 -18.58 5.85 -17.74
N TYR A 172 -19.13 6.06 -18.93
CA TYR A 172 -20.34 6.85 -19.10
C TYR A 172 -21.26 6.26 -20.15
N GLU A 173 -22.55 6.56 -20.02
CA GLU A 173 -23.59 6.31 -21.01
C GLU A 173 -24.21 7.65 -21.44
N VAL A 174 -24.56 7.77 -22.72
CA VAL A 174 -25.32 8.91 -23.22
C VAL A 174 -26.79 8.52 -23.31
N LYS A 175 -27.66 9.22 -22.58
CA LYS A 175 -29.11 9.05 -22.64
C LYS A 175 -29.75 10.38 -23.00
N GLY A 176 -30.14 10.52 -24.26
CA GLY A 176 -30.61 11.78 -24.82
C GLY A 176 -29.47 12.81 -24.88
N ASP A 177 -29.67 13.96 -24.24
CA ASP A 177 -28.70 15.06 -24.14
C ASP A 177 -27.84 15.01 -22.85
N LYS A 178 -27.98 13.94 -22.06
CA LYS A 178 -27.31 13.81 -20.76
C LYS A 178 -26.28 12.70 -20.75
N TRP A 179 -25.20 12.99 -20.02
CA TRP A 179 -24.13 12.06 -19.70
C TRP A 179 -24.44 11.45 -18.34
N HIS A 180 -24.56 10.13 -18.30
CA HIS A 180 -24.78 9.36 -17.10
C HIS A 180 -23.48 8.62 -16.77
N PHE A 181 -23.09 8.60 -15.51
CA PHE A 181 -21.95 7.82 -15.03
C PHE A 181 -22.34 7.15 -13.73
N SER A 182 -21.77 5.98 -13.50
CA SER A 182 -21.88 5.26 -12.26
C SER A 182 -20.79 5.74 -11.31
N PRO A 183 -21.09 6.00 -10.02
CA PRO A 183 -20.04 6.31 -9.06
C PRO A 183 -19.04 5.16 -8.87
N PHE A 184 -19.43 3.92 -9.20
CA PHE A 184 -18.60 2.73 -9.07
C PHE A 184 -17.62 2.54 -10.24
N ASP A 185 -17.85 3.25 -11.34
CA ASP A 185 -17.05 3.14 -12.56
C ASP A 185 -16.19 4.39 -12.74
N ILE A 186 -15.48 4.74 -11.66
CA ILE A 186 -14.59 5.89 -11.58
C ILE A 186 -13.27 5.44 -10.98
N TRP A 187 -12.18 5.70 -11.71
CA TRP A 187 -10.83 5.30 -11.34
C TRP A 187 -9.91 6.51 -11.30
N TYR A 188 -9.08 6.57 -10.27
CA TYR A 188 -8.13 7.64 -10.05
C TYR A 188 -6.72 7.04 -10.11
N TYR A 189 -5.93 7.41 -11.11
CA TYR A 189 -4.57 6.92 -11.27
C TYR A 189 -3.58 8.05 -11.05
N GLY A 190 -2.61 7.83 -10.18
CA GLY A 190 -1.51 8.76 -9.99
C GLY A 190 -0.42 8.59 -11.02
N ARG A 191 0.62 9.39 -10.85
CA ARG A 191 1.70 9.52 -11.82
C ARG A 191 2.49 8.24 -12.06
N SER A 192 2.55 7.36 -11.07
CA SER A 192 3.27 6.08 -11.15
C SER A 192 2.34 4.93 -11.53
N GLY A 193 1.06 5.23 -11.82
CA GLY A 193 0.03 4.25 -12.15
C GLY A 193 -0.70 3.70 -10.92
N GLU A 194 -0.35 4.15 -9.72
CA GLU A 194 -1.00 3.74 -8.48
C GLU A 194 -2.45 4.20 -8.47
N GLU A 195 -3.35 3.36 -8.00
CA GLU A 195 -4.78 3.66 -8.00
C GLU A 195 -5.25 4.12 -6.63
N TYR A 196 -6.00 5.21 -6.61
CA TYR A 196 -6.65 5.77 -5.43
C TYR A 196 -8.12 5.35 -5.40
N PHE A 197 -8.52 4.72 -4.31
CA PHE A 197 -9.87 4.19 -4.13
C PHE A 197 -10.32 4.32 -2.67
N ASP A 198 -11.59 4.02 -2.40
CA ASP A 198 -12.15 4.01 -1.04
C ASP A 198 -11.87 5.32 -0.28
N TRP A 199 -12.38 6.43 -0.83
CA TRP A 199 -12.24 7.75 -0.20
C TRP A 199 -13.22 7.87 0.97
N GLN A 200 -12.69 8.17 2.15
CA GLN A 200 -13.45 8.28 3.39
C GLN A 200 -13.36 9.71 3.98
N PRO A 201 -14.44 10.27 4.53
CA PRO A 201 -15.80 9.73 4.46
C PRO A 201 -16.35 9.83 3.04
N LEU A 202 -17.35 9.00 2.75
CA LEU A 202 -17.99 8.97 1.45
C LEU A 202 -18.54 10.37 1.07
N GLY A 203 -18.37 10.77 -0.18
CA GLY A 203 -18.83 12.04 -0.75
C GLY A 203 -17.80 13.18 -0.72
N LYS A 204 -16.56 12.92 -0.28
CA LYS A 204 -15.46 13.90 -0.19
C LYS A 204 -14.35 13.67 -1.22
N SER A 205 -14.67 13.07 -2.37
CA SER A 205 -13.71 12.96 -3.48
C SER A 205 -13.28 14.36 -3.98
N PRO A 206 -12.16 14.45 -4.72
CA PRO A 206 -11.74 15.69 -5.34
C PRO A 206 -12.85 16.25 -6.25
N ARG A 207 -13.02 17.58 -6.24
CA ARG A 207 -13.86 18.24 -7.25
C ARG A 207 -13.22 18.09 -8.61
N ILE A 208 -14.01 17.64 -9.58
CA ILE A 208 -13.55 17.40 -10.94
C ILE A 208 -14.23 18.40 -11.86
N ALA A 209 -13.42 19.23 -12.52
CA ALA A 209 -13.89 20.09 -13.58
C ALA A 209 -13.82 19.35 -14.91
N ILE A 210 -14.96 19.22 -15.60
CA ILE A 210 -15.03 18.65 -16.94
C ILE A 210 -14.95 19.81 -17.94
N TRP A 211 -14.04 19.71 -18.90
CA TRP A 211 -13.79 20.74 -19.90
C TRP A 211 -14.06 20.21 -21.30
N ASP A 212 -14.62 21.05 -22.16
CA ASP A 212 -14.61 20.84 -23.60
C ASP A 212 -13.18 21.09 -24.11
N GLY A 213 -12.50 20.04 -24.57
CA GLY A 213 -11.12 20.13 -25.03
C GLY A 213 -10.92 20.99 -26.28
N GLN A 214 -11.93 21.11 -27.15
CA GLN A 214 -11.85 21.92 -28.37
C GLN A 214 -12.16 23.39 -28.07
N LYS A 215 -13.21 23.64 -27.30
CA LYS A 215 -13.65 25.01 -26.96
C LYS A 215 -12.92 25.60 -25.75
N LYS A 216 -12.10 24.80 -25.07
CA LYS A 216 -11.41 25.14 -23.80
C LYS A 216 -12.37 25.75 -22.76
N LYS A 217 -13.61 25.28 -22.71
CA LYS A 217 -14.66 25.81 -21.83
C LYS A 217 -15.03 24.78 -20.76
N LYS A 218 -15.12 25.22 -19.49
CA LYS A 218 -15.64 24.37 -18.41
C LYS A 218 -17.10 24.03 -18.69
N ILE A 219 -17.40 22.74 -18.85
CA ILE A 219 -18.75 22.22 -19.05
C ILE A 219 -19.46 22.15 -17.71
N THR A 220 -18.83 21.50 -16.73
CA THR A 220 -19.41 21.32 -15.39
C THR A 220 -18.31 21.07 -14.35
N GLU A 221 -18.70 21.08 -13.09
CA GLU A 221 -17.87 20.70 -11.95
C GLU A 221 -18.67 19.73 -11.08
N VAL A 222 -18.12 18.55 -10.84
CA VAL A 222 -18.79 17.47 -10.09
C VAL A 222 -17.91 17.01 -8.94
N VAL A 223 -18.55 16.58 -7.86
CA VAL A 223 -17.90 15.77 -6.82
C VAL A 223 -18.34 14.34 -7.11
N PHE A 224 -17.40 13.47 -7.42
CA PHE A 224 -17.73 12.07 -7.65
C PHE A 224 -18.06 11.38 -6.32
N PRO A 225 -19.16 10.65 -6.17
CA PRO A 225 -19.33 9.83 -4.98
C PRO A 225 -18.21 8.78 -5.00
N PRO A 226 -17.42 8.62 -3.92
CA PRO A 226 -16.58 7.44 -3.80
C PRO A 226 -17.45 6.20 -3.69
N ASN A 227 -16.96 5.11 -4.28
CA ASN A 227 -17.56 3.79 -4.29
C ASN A 227 -18.15 3.41 -2.91
N CYS A 228 -19.43 3.03 -2.89
CA CYS A 228 -20.08 2.42 -1.72
C CYS A 228 -19.75 0.92 -1.61
#